data_AF-A0A5B8I2J0-F1
#
_entry.id   AF-A0A5B8I2J0-F1
#
_cell.length_a   1.000
_cell.length_b   1.000
_cell.length_c   1.000
_cell.angle_alpha   90.00
_cell.angle_beta   90.00
_cell.angle_gamma   90.00
#
_symmetry.space_group_name_H-M   'P 1'
#
loop_
_entity.id
_entity.type
_entity.pdbx_description
1 polymer ?
#
loop_
_entity_poly.entity_id
_entity_poly.type
_entity_poly.pdbx_seq_one_letter_code
_entity_poly.pdbx_strand_id
1 'polypeptide(L)'
;METIMEDFVVIFNAFWYQDFPAPNRKYIYSVNWTNHIGCAVKKYADLLGCYLFFESGNRTGSVIRDANGTIMANVEWTWVELGKKGNDKIEKLKKIESDSDKKHFSAFISYCKSGRVDDEVRKVNNIWRSENNPLLLFVITFKPDGKDRHFLELISYHFCNGEYKKIRTQPALPWDVPNSKWWQGTE
;
A
#
# COMPACT_ATOMS: atom_id res chain seq x y z
N MET A 1 9.99 -11.68 11.33
CA MET A 1 8.83 -10.83 11.02
C MET A 1 9.29 -9.44 10.61
N GLU A 2 10.13 -8.80 11.42
CA GLU A 2 10.67 -7.45 11.14
C GLU A 2 11.35 -7.34 9.77
N THR A 3 12.30 -8.24 9.46
CA THR A 3 12.97 -8.28 8.15
C THR A 3 12.01 -8.44 6.97
N ILE A 4 11.01 -9.31 7.10
CA ILE A 4 10.03 -9.60 6.04
C ILE A 4 9.18 -8.35 5.75
N MET A 5 8.78 -7.63 6.80
CA MET A 5 8.04 -6.39 6.68
C MET A 5 8.89 -5.26 6.09
N GLU A 6 10.15 -5.15 6.49
CA GLU A 6 11.11 -4.18 5.91
C GLU A 6 11.35 -4.45 4.42
N ASP A 7 11.52 -5.72 4.06
CA ASP A 7 11.62 -6.18 2.67
C ASP A 7 10.37 -5.79 1.88
N PHE A 8 9.16 -5.94 2.46
CA PHE A 8 7.92 -5.51 1.80
C PHE A 8 7.96 -4.03 1.45
N VAL A 9 8.39 -3.17 2.39
CA VAL A 9 8.50 -1.73 2.15
C VAL A 9 9.48 -1.44 1.02
N VAL A 10 10.68 -2.00 1.07
CA VAL A 10 11.73 -1.76 0.07
C VAL A 10 11.27 -2.24 -1.31
N ILE A 11 10.78 -3.47 -1.38
CA ILE A 11 10.41 -4.15 -2.62
C ILE A 11 9.19 -3.48 -3.24
N PHE A 12 8.14 -3.18 -2.47
CA PHE A 12 6.96 -2.49 -2.98
C PHE A 12 7.32 -1.12 -3.56
N ASN A 13 8.11 -0.32 -2.82
CA ASN A 13 8.56 1.00 -3.28
C ASN A 13 9.44 0.92 -4.54
N ALA A 14 10.29 -0.09 -4.67
CA ALA A 14 11.12 -0.29 -5.85
C ALA A 14 10.28 -0.68 -7.07
N PHE A 15 9.35 -1.63 -6.90
CA PHE A 15 8.52 -2.11 -8.01
C PHE A 15 7.37 -1.18 -8.40
N TRP A 16 7.03 -0.20 -7.56
CA TRP A 16 6.08 0.86 -7.88
C TRP A 16 6.40 1.53 -9.23
N TYR A 17 7.66 1.72 -9.60
CA TYR A 17 8.00 2.34 -10.88
C TYR A 17 8.15 1.36 -12.05
N GLN A 18 8.26 0.06 -11.82
CA GLN A 18 8.70 -0.86 -12.89
C GLN A 18 7.63 -1.01 -13.97
N ASP A 19 6.40 -1.32 -13.55
CA ASP A 19 5.26 -1.58 -14.43
C ASP A 19 4.23 -0.46 -14.28
N PHE A 20 4.70 0.78 -14.25
CA PHE A 20 3.84 1.93 -14.01
C PHE A 20 2.78 2.04 -15.13
N PRO A 21 1.48 2.09 -14.79
CA PRO A 21 0.42 1.78 -15.74
C PRO A 21 0.02 2.95 -16.64
N ALA A 22 0.68 4.11 -16.53
CA ALA A 22 0.35 5.35 -17.23
C ALA A 22 1.44 5.76 -18.26
N PRO A 23 1.50 5.09 -19.43
CA PRO A 23 2.43 5.48 -20.49
C PRO A 23 2.09 6.90 -20.99
N ASN A 24 3.12 7.69 -21.33
CA ASN A 24 2.99 9.05 -21.86
C ASN A 24 2.24 10.04 -20.94
N ARG A 25 2.24 9.80 -19.62
CA ARG A 25 1.62 10.70 -18.63
C ARG A 25 0.10 10.89 -18.82
N LYS A 26 -0.56 9.97 -19.53
CA LYS A 26 -2.00 10.02 -19.74
C LYS A 26 -2.75 9.44 -18.54
N TYR A 27 -3.94 9.97 -18.30
CA TYR A 27 -4.88 9.36 -17.36
C TYR A 27 -5.22 7.93 -17.77
N ILE A 28 -5.42 7.08 -16.77
CA ILE A 28 -5.82 5.69 -16.94
C ILE A 28 -6.93 5.33 -15.95
N TYR A 29 -7.75 4.34 -16.32
CA TYR A 29 -8.82 3.85 -15.47
C TYR A 29 -8.32 3.29 -14.13
N SER A 30 -9.11 3.45 -13.07
CA SER A 30 -8.82 2.97 -11.71
C SER A 30 -8.43 1.48 -11.64
N VAL A 31 -9.00 0.65 -12.51
CA VAL A 31 -8.68 -0.78 -12.62
C VAL A 31 -7.19 -1.03 -12.94
N ASN A 32 -6.55 -0.17 -13.73
CA ASN A 32 -5.14 -0.31 -14.06
C ASN A 32 -4.24 -0.01 -12.85
N TRP A 33 -4.66 0.91 -11.97
CA TRP A 33 -3.97 1.16 -10.70
C TRP A 33 -4.12 -0.01 -9.73
N THR A 34 -5.33 -0.60 -9.65
CA THR A 34 -5.59 -1.82 -8.88
C THR A 34 -4.69 -2.97 -9.35
N ASN A 35 -4.59 -3.17 -10.66
CA ASN A 35 -3.74 -4.21 -11.25
C ASN A 35 -2.25 -3.94 -10.98
N HIS A 36 -1.82 -2.69 -11.13
CA HIS A 36 -0.43 -2.29 -10.85
C HIS A 36 0.00 -2.59 -9.41
N ILE A 37 -0.83 -2.22 -8.42
CA ILE A 37 -0.57 -2.56 -7.00
C ILE A 37 -0.50 -4.08 -6.81
N GLY A 38 -1.46 -4.83 -7.39
CA GLY A 38 -1.45 -6.29 -7.34
C GLY A 38 -0.16 -6.91 -7.91
N CYS A 39 0.35 -6.38 -9.02
CA CYS A 39 1.63 -6.81 -9.60
C CYS A 39 2.82 -6.52 -8.67
N ALA A 40 2.87 -5.34 -8.05
CA ALA A 40 3.95 -5.00 -7.10
C ALA A 40 3.94 -5.91 -5.87
N VAL A 41 2.75 -6.19 -5.31
CA VAL A 41 2.57 -7.12 -4.18
C VAL A 41 2.95 -8.55 -4.58
N LYS A 42 2.57 -8.99 -5.78
CA LYS A 42 2.94 -10.32 -6.30
C LYS A 42 4.45 -10.49 -6.42
N LYS A 43 5.17 -9.50 -6.95
CA LYS A 43 6.64 -9.57 -7.08
C LYS A 43 7.32 -9.72 -5.73
N TYR A 44 6.82 -9.05 -4.70
CA TYR A 44 7.30 -9.26 -3.35
C TYR A 44 7.08 -10.71 -2.89
N ALA A 45 5.88 -11.26 -3.06
CA ALA A 45 5.61 -12.65 -2.69
C ALA A 45 6.53 -13.63 -3.43
N ASP A 46 6.70 -13.45 -4.75
CA ASP A 46 7.54 -14.30 -5.59
C ASP A 46 9.02 -14.25 -5.16
N LEU A 47 9.55 -13.07 -4.80
CA LEU A 47 10.94 -12.92 -4.33
C LEU A 47 11.19 -13.60 -2.98
N LEU A 48 10.16 -13.75 -2.14
CA LEU A 48 10.24 -14.50 -0.89
C LEU A 48 9.94 -15.99 -1.06
N GLY A 49 9.70 -16.48 -2.28
CA GLY A 49 9.28 -17.85 -2.53
C GLY A 49 7.90 -18.17 -1.93
N CYS A 50 7.07 -17.15 -1.75
CA CYS A 50 5.74 -17.23 -1.16
C CYS A 50 4.65 -17.15 -2.25
N TYR A 51 3.43 -17.54 -1.89
CA TYR A 51 2.25 -17.48 -2.74
C TYR A 51 1.41 -16.25 -2.41
N LEU A 52 0.94 -15.54 -3.44
CA LEU A 52 -0.12 -14.53 -3.30
C LEU A 52 -1.46 -15.16 -3.69
N PHE A 53 -2.42 -15.14 -2.77
CA PHE A 53 -3.79 -15.56 -3.01
C PHE A 53 -4.73 -14.37 -3.00
N PHE A 54 -5.67 -14.33 -3.94
CA PHE A 54 -6.79 -13.40 -3.92
C PHE A 54 -7.98 -14.10 -3.27
N GLU A 55 -8.50 -13.52 -2.19
CA GLU A 55 -9.65 -14.10 -1.49
C GLU A 55 -10.94 -13.41 -1.95
N SER A 56 -12.04 -14.16 -1.91
CA SER A 56 -13.38 -13.66 -2.22
C SER A 56 -14.25 -13.56 -0.96
N GLY A 57 -15.25 -12.68 -1.01
CA GLY A 57 -16.22 -12.44 0.07
C GLY A 57 -15.75 -11.41 1.10
N ASN A 58 -16.17 -11.57 2.36
CA ASN A 58 -15.81 -10.67 3.48
C ASN A 58 -14.39 -10.89 4.04
N ARG A 59 -13.55 -11.68 3.37
CA ARG A 59 -12.13 -11.95 3.72
C ARG A 59 -11.21 -10.90 3.10
N THR A 60 -9.93 -10.82 3.50
CA THR A 60 -8.94 -9.87 2.92
C THR A 60 -8.92 -9.85 1.40
N GLY A 61 -8.55 -8.74 0.78
CA GLY A 61 -8.41 -8.64 -0.68
C GLY A 61 -7.34 -9.61 -1.20
N SER A 62 -6.25 -9.76 -0.45
CA SER A 62 -5.23 -10.76 -0.74
C SER A 62 -4.47 -11.19 0.52
N VAL A 63 -3.86 -12.36 0.45
CA VAL A 63 -3.03 -12.93 1.52
C VAL A 63 -1.77 -13.54 0.94
N ILE A 64 -0.64 -13.30 1.59
CA ILE A 64 0.66 -13.89 1.25
C ILE A 64 0.90 -15.06 2.19
N ARG A 65 1.23 -16.23 1.64
CA ARG A 65 1.47 -17.46 2.41
C ARG A 65 2.77 -18.15 2.02
N ASP A 66 3.43 -18.79 2.97
CA ASP A 66 4.55 -19.69 2.70
C ASP A 66 4.08 -21.03 2.10
N ALA A 67 5.03 -21.93 1.83
CA ALA A 67 4.74 -23.27 1.31
C ALA A 67 3.94 -24.18 2.27
N ASN A 68 3.91 -23.87 3.57
CA ASN A 68 3.15 -24.59 4.59
C ASN A 68 1.74 -24.00 4.79
N GLY A 69 1.39 -22.94 4.06
CA GLY A 69 0.14 -22.20 4.23
C GLY A 69 0.12 -21.24 5.42
N THR A 70 1.27 -20.96 6.04
CA THR A 70 1.41 -19.93 7.09
C THR A 70 1.15 -18.56 6.47
N ILE A 71 0.28 -17.77 7.09
CA ILE A 71 0.03 -16.40 6.67
C ILE A 71 1.24 -15.54 7.03
N MET A 72 1.83 -14.94 6.01
CA MET A 72 2.95 -14.01 6.14
C MET A 72 2.46 -12.57 6.18
N ALA A 73 1.47 -12.24 5.34
CA ALA A 73 0.87 -10.91 5.30
C ALA A 73 -0.58 -10.92 4.82
N ASN A 74 -1.41 -10.07 5.42
CA ASN A 74 -2.72 -9.70 4.91
C ASN A 74 -2.60 -8.37 4.16
N VAL A 75 -3.03 -8.32 2.89
CA VAL A 75 -2.82 -7.12 2.06
C VAL A 75 -4.13 -6.66 1.41
N GLU A 76 -4.47 -5.40 1.63
CA GLU A 76 -5.63 -4.72 1.05
C GLU A 76 -5.18 -3.49 0.25
N TRP A 77 -5.89 -3.17 -0.82
CA TRP A 77 -5.74 -1.90 -1.53
C TRP A 77 -7.06 -1.41 -2.10
N THR A 78 -7.16 -0.11 -2.33
CA THR A 78 -8.37 0.50 -2.89
C THR A 78 -8.07 1.81 -3.60
N TRP A 79 -8.83 2.09 -4.66
CA TRP A 79 -8.85 3.40 -5.32
C TRP A 79 -9.58 4.45 -4.48
N VAL A 80 -10.45 4.05 -3.56
CA VAL A 80 -11.17 4.98 -2.68
C VAL A 80 -10.16 5.69 -1.77
N GLU A 81 -10.31 7.00 -1.61
CA GLU A 81 -9.40 7.80 -0.78
C GLU A 81 -9.46 7.36 0.70
N LEU A 82 -8.32 7.43 1.38
CA LEU A 82 -8.16 7.14 2.80
C LEU A 82 -9.09 8.07 3.61
N GLY A 83 -9.87 7.47 4.52
CA GLY A 83 -10.80 8.21 5.38
C GLY A 83 -12.05 8.75 4.69
N LYS A 84 -12.30 8.40 3.43
CA LYS A 84 -13.59 8.66 2.78
C LYS A 84 -14.61 7.60 3.16
N LYS A 85 -15.87 8.01 3.27
CA LYS A 85 -17.01 7.11 3.45
C LYS A 85 -17.00 6.02 2.37
N GLY A 86 -17.11 4.77 2.80
CA GLY A 86 -17.04 3.59 1.91
C GLY A 86 -15.63 3.00 1.76
N ASN A 87 -14.61 3.54 2.43
CA ASN A 87 -13.31 2.90 2.59
C ASN A 87 -13.19 2.35 4.02
N ASP A 88 -13.54 1.09 4.21
CA ASP A 88 -13.56 0.36 5.48
C ASP A 88 -12.42 -0.68 5.59
N LYS A 89 -11.39 -0.53 4.75
CA LYS A 89 -10.35 -1.55 4.59
C LYS A 89 -9.48 -1.70 5.82
N ILE A 90 -9.23 -0.63 6.56
CA ILE A 90 -8.47 -0.68 7.81
C ILE A 90 -9.27 -1.42 8.89
N GLU A 91 -10.56 -1.13 9.01
CA GLU A 91 -11.46 -1.81 9.95
C GLU A 91 -11.59 -3.30 9.63
N LYS A 92 -11.64 -3.63 8.34
CA LYS A 92 -11.64 -5.02 7.88
C LYS A 92 -10.35 -5.75 8.21
N LEU A 93 -9.18 -5.14 7.96
CA LEU A 93 -7.89 -5.70 8.37
C LEU A 93 -7.85 -5.89 9.89
N LYS A 94 -8.27 -4.87 10.65
CA LYS A 94 -8.32 -4.94 12.13
C LYS A 94 -9.15 -6.13 12.60
N LYS A 95 -10.34 -6.34 12.02
CA LYS A 95 -11.19 -7.48 12.38
C LYS A 95 -10.47 -8.82 12.15
N ILE A 96 -9.76 -8.96 11.04
CA ILE A 96 -9.02 -10.18 10.71
C ILE A 96 -7.84 -10.40 11.66
N GLU A 97 -7.15 -9.33 12.06
CA GLU A 97 -6.08 -9.40 13.06
C GLU A 97 -6.61 -9.80 14.44
N SER A 98 -7.72 -9.20 14.88
CA SER A 98 -8.34 -9.53 16.17
C SER A 98 -8.81 -10.98 16.26
N ASP A 99 -9.07 -11.63 15.13
CA ASP A 99 -9.46 -13.04 15.03
C ASP A 99 -8.25 -13.99 14.91
N SER A 100 -7.00 -13.48 14.92
CA SER A 100 -5.79 -14.25 14.63
C SER A 100 -4.75 -14.19 15.76
N ASP A 101 -4.38 -15.36 16.29
CA ASP A 101 -3.28 -15.49 17.26
C ASP A 101 -1.89 -15.64 16.60
N LYS A 102 -1.83 -15.64 15.26
CA LYS A 102 -0.57 -15.87 14.53
C LYS A 102 0.19 -14.56 14.35
N LYS A 103 1.52 -14.62 14.50
CA LYS A 103 2.40 -13.50 14.14
C LYS A 103 2.46 -13.33 12.63
N HIS A 104 2.03 -12.19 12.14
CA HIS A 104 2.12 -11.74 10.74
C HIS A 104 2.06 -10.21 10.71
N PHE A 105 2.10 -9.59 9.54
CA PHE A 105 1.82 -8.16 9.39
C PHE A 105 0.64 -7.92 8.44
N SER A 106 0.01 -6.76 8.58
CA SER A 106 -0.99 -6.28 7.65
C SER A 106 -0.43 -5.15 6.79
N ALA A 107 -0.89 -5.02 5.55
CA ALA A 107 -0.53 -3.91 4.68
C ALA A 107 -1.77 -3.32 4.01
N PHE A 108 -1.86 -1.99 4.00
CA PHE A 108 -2.90 -1.25 3.31
C PHE A 108 -2.32 -0.23 2.34
N ILE A 109 -2.74 -0.27 1.08
CA ILE A 109 -2.34 0.68 0.04
C ILE A 109 -3.55 1.52 -0.37
N SER A 110 -3.45 2.84 -0.19
CA SER A 110 -4.55 3.76 -0.48
C SER A 110 -4.04 5.11 -1.00
N TYR A 111 -4.98 6.02 -1.27
CA TYR A 111 -4.72 7.34 -1.84
C TYR A 111 -5.21 8.41 -0.88
N CYS A 112 -4.51 9.53 -0.75
CA CYS A 112 -4.97 10.62 0.09
C CYS A 112 -4.71 11.98 -0.56
N LYS A 113 -5.62 12.94 -0.38
CA LYS A 113 -5.31 14.32 -0.76
C LYS A 113 -4.14 14.82 0.09
N SER A 114 -3.14 15.42 -0.55
CA SER A 114 -1.89 15.86 0.11
C SER A 114 -2.13 16.68 1.38
N GLY A 115 -3.10 17.59 1.39
CA GLY A 115 -3.44 18.40 2.57
C GLY A 115 -4.19 17.68 3.71
N ARG A 116 -4.44 16.38 3.61
CA ARG A 116 -5.20 15.59 4.62
C ARG A 116 -4.42 14.41 5.20
N VAL A 117 -3.20 14.17 4.71
CA VAL A 117 -2.44 12.94 5.02
C VAL A 117 -2.27 12.75 6.52
N ASP A 118 -1.82 13.79 7.24
CA ASP A 118 -1.56 13.69 8.68
C ASP A 118 -2.83 13.35 9.49
N ASP A 119 -3.95 13.99 9.17
CA ASP A 119 -5.23 13.74 9.85
C ASP A 119 -5.71 12.31 9.61
N GLU A 120 -5.61 11.82 8.37
CA GLU A 120 -6.05 10.46 8.04
C GLU A 120 -5.12 9.39 8.60
N VAL A 121 -3.81 9.61 8.60
CA VAL A 121 -2.83 8.72 9.24
C VAL A 121 -3.07 8.62 10.75
N ARG A 122 -3.37 9.73 11.44
CA ARG A 122 -3.75 9.71 12.86
C ARG A 122 -5.01 8.89 13.11
N LYS A 123 -6.02 8.97 12.23
CA LYS A 123 -7.22 8.13 12.35
C LYS A 123 -6.91 6.65 12.15
N VAL A 124 -6.04 6.31 11.18
CA VAL A 124 -5.56 4.92 11.02
C VAL A 124 -4.89 4.45 12.31
N ASN A 125 -4.05 5.27 12.96
CA ASN A 125 -3.45 4.91 14.25
C ASN A 125 -4.50 4.66 15.32
N ASN A 126 -5.51 5.54 15.41
CA ASN A 126 -6.59 5.37 16.40
C ASN A 126 -7.38 4.07 16.19
N ILE A 127 -7.52 3.60 14.95
CA ILE A 127 -8.14 2.31 14.66
C ILE A 127 -7.17 1.17 15.00
N TRP A 128 -5.89 1.28 14.62
CA TRP A 128 -4.94 0.17 14.72
C TRP A 128 -4.28 -0.01 16.09
N ARG A 129 -4.23 1.03 16.92
CA ARG A 129 -3.40 1.10 18.15
C ARG A 129 -3.55 -0.03 19.17
N SER A 130 -4.63 -0.81 19.13
CA SER A 130 -4.85 -1.94 20.03
C SER A 130 -4.35 -3.27 19.49
N GLU A 131 -3.92 -3.34 18.23
CA GLU A 131 -3.47 -4.59 17.61
C GLU A 131 -1.99 -4.86 17.92
N ASN A 132 -1.68 -6.13 18.17
CA ASN A 132 -0.31 -6.59 18.44
C ASN A 132 0.50 -6.75 17.14
N ASN A 133 -0.16 -7.12 16.05
CA ASN A 133 0.51 -7.28 14.75
C ASN A 133 0.70 -5.91 14.08
N PRO A 134 1.86 -5.68 13.44
CA PRO A 134 2.15 -4.40 12.81
C PRO A 134 1.31 -4.18 11.54
N LEU A 135 1.06 -2.91 11.24
CA LEU A 135 0.46 -2.46 9.98
C LEU A 135 1.46 -1.61 9.18
N LEU A 136 1.61 -1.92 7.91
CA LEU A 136 2.19 -1.04 6.91
C LEU A 136 1.09 -0.27 6.19
N LEU A 137 1.21 1.06 6.12
CA LEU A 137 0.33 1.90 5.31
C LEU A 137 1.14 2.56 4.21
N PHE A 138 0.70 2.38 2.97
CA PHE A 138 1.23 3.07 1.80
C PHE A 138 0.19 4.08 1.34
N VAL A 139 0.57 5.37 1.35
CA VAL A 139 -0.29 6.48 0.95
C VAL A 139 0.27 7.09 -0.32
N ILE A 140 -0.46 6.96 -1.42
CA ILE A 140 -0.21 7.72 -2.64
C ILE A 140 -0.93 9.06 -2.50
N THR A 141 -0.16 10.14 -2.32
CA THR A 141 -0.70 11.47 -2.19
C THR A 141 -1.06 12.06 -3.54
N PHE A 142 -2.11 12.88 -3.58
CA PHE A 142 -2.53 13.52 -4.82
C PHE A 142 -3.07 14.94 -4.61
N LYS A 143 -3.08 15.70 -5.70
CA LYS A 143 -3.94 16.89 -5.89
C LYS A 143 -5.04 16.55 -6.89
N PRO A 144 -6.26 17.08 -6.70
CA PRO A 144 -7.31 16.96 -7.72
C PRO A 144 -6.85 17.60 -9.03
N ASP A 145 -7.10 16.91 -10.14
CA ASP A 145 -6.88 17.42 -11.49
C ASP A 145 -8.13 17.12 -12.33
N GLY A 146 -9.09 18.06 -12.31
CA GLY A 146 -10.42 17.82 -12.83
C GLY A 146 -11.12 16.63 -12.13
N LYS A 147 -11.42 15.58 -12.89
CA LYS A 147 -12.00 14.32 -12.39
C LYS A 147 -10.94 13.30 -11.96
N ASP A 148 -9.68 13.61 -12.23
CA ASP A 148 -8.56 12.72 -12.08
C ASP A 148 -7.70 13.12 -10.86
N ARG A 149 -6.59 12.40 -10.69
CA ARG A 149 -5.65 12.59 -9.59
C ARG A 149 -4.26 12.79 -10.17
N HIS A 150 -3.68 13.96 -9.90
CA HIS A 150 -2.26 14.17 -10.12
C HIS A 150 -1.51 13.69 -8.86
N PHE A 151 -0.79 12.58 -8.98
CA PHE A 151 -0.05 12.01 -7.85
C PHE A 151 1.21 12.82 -7.56
N LEU A 152 1.62 12.85 -6.28
CA LEU A 152 2.79 13.60 -5.83
C LEU A 152 3.81 12.66 -5.18
N GLU A 153 3.43 12.02 -4.09
CA GLU A 153 4.34 11.22 -3.28
C GLU A 153 3.75 9.86 -2.92
N LEU A 154 4.57 8.82 -2.89
CA LEU A 154 4.30 7.57 -2.21
C LEU A 154 4.97 7.64 -0.82
N ILE A 155 4.16 7.57 0.23
CA ILE A 155 4.61 7.63 1.62
C ILE A 155 4.31 6.31 2.31
N SER A 156 5.31 5.70 2.94
CA SER A 156 5.17 4.47 3.72
C SER A 156 5.23 4.76 5.22
N TYR A 157 4.29 4.21 5.98
CA TYR A 157 4.22 4.29 7.43
C TYR A 157 4.21 2.89 8.06
N HIS A 158 4.77 2.79 9.27
CA HIS A 158 4.72 1.60 10.11
C HIS A 158 3.94 1.93 11.38
N PHE A 159 2.95 1.10 11.73
CA PHE A 159 2.15 1.19 12.94
C PHE A 159 2.39 -0.05 13.80
N CYS A 160 2.76 0.14 15.06
CA CYS A 160 2.99 -0.96 16.00
C CYS A 160 2.91 -0.42 17.43
N ASN A 161 2.39 -1.22 18.37
CA ASN A 161 2.32 -0.90 19.80
C ASN A 161 1.68 0.45 20.13
N GLY A 162 0.64 0.84 19.39
CA GLY A 162 -0.08 2.10 19.59
C GLY A 162 0.58 3.35 18.99
N GLU A 163 1.74 3.20 18.37
CA GLU A 163 2.49 4.28 17.75
C GLU A 163 2.63 4.08 16.24
N TYR A 164 2.99 5.15 15.54
CA TYR A 164 3.31 5.08 14.12
C TYR A 164 4.51 5.96 13.75
N LYS A 165 5.27 5.52 12.76
CA LYS A 165 6.39 6.28 12.18
C LYS A 165 6.32 6.29 10.66
N LYS A 166 6.70 7.42 10.06
CA LYS A 166 6.96 7.49 8.62
C LYS A 166 8.29 6.78 8.34
N ILE A 167 8.28 5.83 7.40
CA ILE A 167 9.44 5.03 7.01
C ILE A 167 10.17 5.69 5.83
N ARG A 168 9.41 6.05 4.80
CA ARG A 168 9.96 6.52 3.52
C ARG A 168 8.97 7.43 2.81
N THR A 169 9.52 8.35 2.03
CA THR A 169 8.81 9.14 1.02
C THR A 169 9.58 9.02 -0.30
N GLN A 170 8.87 8.88 -1.42
CA GLN A 170 9.43 8.98 -2.76
C GLN A 170 8.40 9.60 -3.72
N PRO A 171 8.82 10.12 -4.90
CA PRO A 171 7.86 10.58 -5.90
C PRO A 171 6.85 9.49 -6.26
N ALA A 172 5.56 9.80 -6.37
CA ALA A 172 4.58 8.82 -6.82
C ALA A 172 4.64 8.60 -8.34
N LEU A 173 5.09 9.60 -9.10
CA LEU A 173 5.20 9.51 -10.54
C LEU A 173 6.65 9.18 -10.92
N PRO A 174 6.89 8.17 -11.77
CA PRO A 174 8.25 7.75 -12.09
C PRO A 174 9.03 8.78 -12.91
N TRP A 175 8.34 9.62 -13.69
CA TRP A 175 8.97 10.70 -14.46
C TRP A 175 9.39 11.90 -13.62
N ASP A 176 8.94 11.98 -12.36
CA ASP A 176 9.41 12.97 -11.39
C ASP A 176 10.68 12.51 -10.65
N VAL A 177 11.14 11.28 -10.91
CA VAL A 177 12.41 10.75 -10.39
C VAL A 177 13.54 11.17 -11.33
N PRO A 178 14.48 12.04 -10.90
CA PRO A 178 15.58 12.49 -11.75
C PRO A 178 16.44 11.32 -12.22
N ASN A 179 16.91 11.38 -13.47
CA ASN A 179 17.76 10.35 -14.09
C ASN A 179 17.16 8.93 -14.14
N SER A 180 15.85 8.77 -13.92
CA SER A 180 15.20 7.47 -14.10
C SER A 180 15.00 7.17 -15.59
N LYS A 181 14.72 5.90 -15.94
CA LYS A 181 14.35 5.52 -17.32
C LYS A 181 13.07 6.22 -17.83
N TRP A 182 12.32 6.84 -16.93
CA TRP A 182 11.08 7.57 -17.21
C TRP A 182 11.29 9.09 -17.24
N TRP A 183 12.46 9.55 -16.79
CA TRP A 183 12.81 10.96 -16.75
C TRP A 183 12.98 11.49 -18.18
N GLN A 184 12.44 12.68 -18.43
CA GLN A 184 12.52 13.32 -19.75
C GLN A 184 13.34 14.61 -19.74
N GLY A 185 14.12 14.84 -18.68
CA GLY A 185 14.82 16.10 -18.50
C GLY A 185 13.89 17.25 -18.08
N THR A 186 14.47 18.26 -17.48
CA THR A 186 13.99 19.65 -17.62
C THR A 186 15.00 20.31 -18.55
N GLU A 187 14.53 20.90 -19.66
CA GLU A 187 15.30 21.97 -20.33
C GLU A 187 15.50 23.15 -19.38
#